data_AF-A0A8K0CJB2-F1
#
_entry.id   AF-A0A8K0CJB2-F1
#
_cell.length_a   1.000
_cell.length_b   1.000
_cell.length_c   1.000
_cell.angle_alpha   90.00
_cell.angle_beta   90.00
_cell.angle_gamma   90.00
#
_symmetry.space_group_name_H-M   'P 1'
#
loop_
_entity.id
_entity.type
_entity.pdbx_description
1 polymer ?
#
loop_
_entity_poly.entity_id
_entity_poly.type
_entity_poly.pdbx_seq_one_letter_code
_entity_poly.pdbx_strand_id
1 'polypeptide(L)'
;MDERGDSGQEKCVEHMKLQKRIVESQIGEKENTCENKSEVPQLKLLGKPRPNKKLLVLDIDRTIYDCATPPRLCYRKRPHLNRLLEEAFKHYDIGLWSATDMKSIEAKIKVMHLDDNSKYNFLFYMDESFMEEVMMDFEIIMTKPLSKIWNVLHEYGPTNTIICDDNPDNFIKNPRNGILVSPYNISNFWIDNELLYLQNYLEYLSGVQDVREIDHENWKEIEKNLRK
;
A
#
# COMPACT_ATOMS: atom_id res chain seq x y z
N MET A 1 -11.89 35.40 -8.71
CA MET A 1 -13.04 34.75 -8.03
C MET A 1 -13.40 33.50 -8.82
N ASP A 2 -12.88 32.34 -8.42
CA ASP A 2 -13.68 31.28 -7.80
C ASP A 2 -12.68 30.20 -7.33
N GLU A 3 -12.37 30.20 -6.04
CA GLU A 3 -11.52 29.23 -5.36
C GLU A 3 -12.39 28.04 -4.95
N ARG A 4 -12.32 26.93 -5.69
CA ARG A 4 -12.90 25.66 -5.27
C ARG A 4 -12.00 24.50 -5.69
N GLY A 5 -11.09 24.12 -4.79
CA GLY A 5 -10.26 22.95 -4.97
C GLY A 5 -9.22 22.77 -3.86
N ASP A 6 -9.67 22.49 -2.63
CA ASP A 6 -8.78 21.92 -1.59
C ASP A 6 -9.50 21.29 -0.38
N SER A 7 -10.83 21.45 -0.27
CA SER A 7 -11.56 21.07 0.95
C SER A 7 -11.71 19.56 1.22
N GLY A 8 -11.23 18.70 0.33
CA GLY A 8 -11.26 17.24 0.47
C GLY A 8 -10.02 16.67 1.16
N GLN A 9 -8.83 17.20 0.85
CA GLN A 9 -7.57 16.75 1.45
C GLN A 9 -7.42 17.31 2.88
N GLU A 10 -7.76 18.58 3.11
CA GLU A 10 -7.72 19.17 4.46
C GLU A 10 -8.66 18.48 5.46
N LYS A 11 -9.85 18.05 5.02
CA LYS A 11 -10.79 17.30 5.87
C LYS A 11 -10.29 15.90 6.21
N CYS A 12 -9.59 15.25 5.29
CA CYS A 12 -8.93 13.96 5.53
C CYS A 12 -7.79 14.11 6.54
N VAL A 13 -6.98 15.15 6.43
CA VAL A 13 -5.83 15.41 7.32
C VAL A 13 -6.28 15.75 8.75
N GLU A 14 -7.34 16.54 8.93
CA GLU A 14 -7.90 16.79 10.27
C GLU A 14 -8.57 15.56 10.88
N HIS A 15 -9.18 14.70 10.06
CA HIS A 15 -9.68 13.40 10.51
C HIS A 15 -8.53 12.49 11.00
N MET A 16 -7.42 12.42 10.26
CA MET A 16 -6.23 11.64 10.65
C MET A 16 -5.58 12.15 11.95
N LYS A 17 -5.53 13.49 12.17
CA LYS A 17 -5.02 14.09 13.41
C LYS A 17 -5.91 13.80 14.63
N LEU A 18 -7.23 13.75 14.43
CA LEU A 18 -8.19 13.39 15.47
C LEU A 18 -8.09 11.90 15.82
N GLN A 19 -7.97 11.03 14.81
CA GLN A 19 -7.77 9.58 14.96
C GLN A 19 -6.48 9.24 15.72
N LYS A 20 -5.38 9.96 15.46
CA LYS A 20 -4.08 9.77 16.15
C LYS A 20 -4.16 10.00 17.66
N ARG A 21 -4.93 11.00 18.11
CA ARG A 21 -5.09 11.31 19.55
C ARG A 21 -5.92 10.27 20.30
N ILE A 22 -6.85 9.60 19.63
CA ILE A 22 -7.73 8.60 20.23
C ILE A 22 -7.00 7.27 20.40
N VAL A 23 -6.23 6.84 19.40
CA VAL A 23 -5.43 5.60 19.45
C VAL A 23 -4.38 5.63 20.57
N GLU A 24 -3.72 6.77 20.80
CA GLU A 24 -2.73 6.91 21.88
C GLU A 24 -3.35 6.85 23.29
N SER A 25 -4.68 6.96 23.42
CA SER A 25 -5.40 6.98 24.71
C SER A 25 -6.06 5.65 25.12
N GLN A 26 -6.15 4.65 24.22
CA GLN A 26 -6.93 3.43 24.44
C GLN A 26 -6.11 2.14 24.51
N ILE A 27 -4.80 2.22 24.80
CA ILE A 27 -4.01 1.05 25.20
C ILE A 27 -4.41 0.67 26.63
N GLY A 28 -5.51 -0.07 26.75
CA GLY A 28 -6.06 -0.59 28.00
C GLY A 28 -6.90 -1.83 27.73
N GLU A 29 -6.32 -2.97 28.11
CA GLU A 29 -6.81 -4.36 28.12
C GLU A 29 -8.32 -4.60 27.94
N LYS A 30 -8.66 -5.56 27.05
CA LYS A 30 -9.48 -6.74 27.39
C LYS A 30 -9.52 -7.77 26.26
N GLU A 31 -8.92 -8.93 26.53
CA GLU A 31 -9.10 -10.16 25.75
C GLU A 31 -10.43 -10.83 26.13
N ASN A 32 -11.20 -11.23 25.13
CA ASN A 32 -12.25 -12.24 25.25
C ASN A 32 -12.41 -12.90 23.88
N THR A 33 -11.83 -14.08 23.72
CA THR A 33 -11.89 -14.85 22.47
C THR A 33 -12.91 -15.99 22.57
N CYS A 34 -13.89 -15.96 21.67
CA CYS A 34 -14.62 -17.15 21.26
C CYS A 34 -13.85 -17.82 20.11
N GLU A 35 -13.18 -18.93 20.42
CA GLU A 35 -12.35 -19.67 19.47
C GLU A 35 -13.22 -20.46 18.47
N ASN A 36 -13.52 -19.85 17.33
CA ASN A 36 -13.62 -20.62 16.09
C ASN A 36 -12.20 -20.81 15.57
N LYS A 37 -11.74 -22.06 15.45
CA LYS A 37 -10.45 -22.40 14.84
C LYS A 37 -10.51 -22.11 13.33
N SER A 38 -10.40 -20.84 12.95
CA SER A 38 -9.92 -20.47 11.62
C SER A 38 -8.45 -20.85 11.54
N GLU A 39 -8.07 -21.59 10.51
CA GLU A 39 -6.65 -21.82 10.23
C GLU A 39 -5.99 -20.46 9.99
N VAL A 40 -4.92 -20.15 10.73
CA VAL A 40 -4.17 -18.91 10.56
C VAL A 40 -3.52 -18.96 9.17
N PRO A 41 -3.77 -17.96 8.30
CA PRO A 41 -3.21 -17.96 6.96
C PRO A 41 -1.69 -17.91 7.01
N GLN A 42 -1.04 -18.79 6.26
CA GLN A 42 0.42 -18.85 6.18
C GLN A 42 0.92 -18.05 4.99
N LEU A 43 1.88 -17.15 5.22
CA LEU A 43 2.49 -16.36 4.17
C LEU A 43 3.31 -17.25 3.23
N LYS A 44 2.87 -17.40 1.98
CA LYS A 44 3.60 -18.13 0.95
C LYS A 44 4.56 -17.21 0.20
N LEU A 45 5.85 -17.49 0.31
CA LEU A 45 6.89 -16.78 -0.43
C LEU A 45 7.07 -17.35 -1.85
N LEU A 46 7.26 -16.46 -2.81
CA LEU A 46 7.57 -16.77 -4.21
C LEU A 46 9.08 -16.77 -4.48
N GLY A 47 9.85 -16.13 -3.59
CA GLY A 47 11.31 -16.02 -3.65
C GLY A 47 11.91 -15.85 -2.27
N LYS A 48 13.17 -15.43 -2.21
CA LYS A 48 13.86 -15.12 -0.95
C LYS A 48 14.05 -13.61 -0.81
N PRO A 49 13.98 -13.05 0.41
CA PRO A 49 14.42 -11.69 0.69
C PRO A 49 15.82 -11.44 0.13
N ARG A 50 16.01 -10.29 -0.52
CA ARG A 50 17.32 -9.91 -1.07
C ARG A 50 18.08 -9.09 -0.04
N PRO A 51 19.39 -9.36 0.15
CA PRO A 51 20.19 -8.61 1.10
C PRO A 51 20.17 -7.10 0.83
N ASN A 52 20.08 -6.31 1.89
CA ASN A 52 20.11 -4.84 1.86
C ASN A 52 18.99 -4.19 1.02
N LYS A 53 17.87 -4.87 0.83
CA LYS A 53 16.67 -4.28 0.21
C LYS A 53 15.66 -3.87 1.28
N LYS A 54 14.94 -2.79 1.00
CA LYS A 54 13.74 -2.38 1.74
C LYS A 54 12.55 -3.24 1.28
N LEU A 55 11.40 -3.12 1.94
CA LEU A 55 10.16 -3.77 1.52
C LEU A 55 9.16 -2.74 1.01
N LEU A 56 8.61 -2.97 -0.17
CA LEU A 56 7.49 -2.25 -0.74
C LEU A 56 6.27 -3.17 -0.80
N VAL A 57 5.20 -2.81 -0.09
CA VAL A 57 3.90 -3.47 -0.17
C VAL A 57 2.98 -2.61 -1.04
N LEU A 58 2.49 -3.16 -2.14
CA LEU A 58 1.58 -2.46 -3.04
C LEU A 58 0.17 -3.04 -2.94
N ASP A 59 -0.79 -2.16 -2.73
CA ASP A 59 -2.18 -2.48 -3.00
C ASP A 59 -2.46 -2.66 -4.51
N ILE A 60 -3.56 -3.33 -4.82
CA ILE A 60 -3.95 -3.65 -6.19
C ILE A 60 -5.07 -2.74 -6.70
N ASP A 61 -6.23 -2.81 -6.06
CA ASP A 61 -7.48 -2.24 -6.58
C ASP A 61 -7.50 -0.74 -6.37
N ARG A 62 -7.70 0.03 -7.44
CA ARG A 62 -7.56 1.50 -7.46
C ARG A 62 -6.15 2.02 -7.11
N THR A 63 -5.21 1.16 -6.74
CA THR A 63 -3.79 1.54 -6.62
C THR A 63 -3.02 1.34 -7.92
N ILE A 64 -2.99 0.12 -8.47
CA ILE A 64 -2.30 -0.21 -9.74
C ILE A 64 -3.25 -0.74 -10.82
N TYR A 65 -4.51 -1.02 -10.47
CA TYR A 65 -5.50 -1.61 -11.36
C TYR A 65 -6.88 -0.97 -11.19
N ASP A 66 -7.59 -0.71 -12.29
CA ASP A 66 -9.00 -0.27 -12.23
C ASP A 66 -9.92 -1.49 -12.10
N CYS A 67 -10.51 -1.67 -10.92
CA CYS A 67 -11.50 -2.71 -10.64
C CYS A 67 -12.96 -2.26 -10.84
N ALA A 68 -13.21 -0.95 -10.91
CA ALA A 68 -14.56 -0.37 -10.99
C ALA A 68 -15.13 -0.42 -12.40
N THR A 69 -14.28 -0.31 -13.41
CA THR A 69 -14.72 -0.32 -14.81
C THR A 69 -14.96 -1.75 -15.31
N PRO A 70 -16.08 -2.05 -16.01
CA PRO A 70 -16.38 -3.38 -16.52
C PRO A 70 -15.26 -3.96 -17.42
N PRO A 71 -15.02 -5.28 -17.37
CA PRO A 71 -13.87 -5.93 -18.02
C PRO A 71 -13.88 -5.91 -19.56
N ARG A 72 -14.92 -5.34 -20.19
CA ARG A 72 -15.00 -5.20 -21.66
C ARG A 72 -14.01 -4.18 -22.21
N LEU A 73 -13.51 -3.26 -21.39
CA LEU A 73 -12.44 -2.33 -21.76
C LEU A 73 -11.09 -3.03 -21.55
N CYS A 74 -10.39 -3.31 -22.65
CA CYS A 74 -9.03 -3.80 -22.62
C CYS A 74 -8.11 -2.76 -21.96
N TYR A 75 -7.18 -3.21 -21.11
CA TYR A 75 -6.18 -2.41 -20.37
C TYR A 75 -6.68 -1.57 -19.18
N ARG A 76 -6.95 -2.24 -18.05
CA ARG A 76 -7.23 -1.60 -16.74
C ARG A 76 -5.97 -1.41 -15.86
N LYS A 77 -4.78 -1.60 -16.43
CA LYS A 77 -3.49 -1.39 -15.75
C LYS A 77 -3.18 0.10 -15.65
N ARG A 78 -2.82 0.58 -14.46
CA ARG A 78 -2.44 1.99 -14.27
C ARG A 78 -1.20 2.35 -15.10
N PRO A 79 -1.16 3.52 -15.77
CA PRO A 79 0.01 3.98 -16.50
C PRO A 79 1.28 3.92 -15.65
N HIS A 80 2.41 3.64 -16.32
CA HIS A 80 3.75 3.56 -15.70
C HIS A 80 3.99 2.39 -14.73
N LEU A 81 3.04 1.48 -14.52
CA LEU A 81 3.19 0.38 -13.54
C LEU A 81 4.45 -0.47 -13.74
N ASN A 82 4.72 -0.93 -14.97
CA ASN A 82 5.92 -1.75 -15.23
C ASN A 82 7.21 -0.98 -14.92
N ARG A 83 7.26 0.30 -15.26
CA ARG A 83 8.41 1.16 -14.97
C ARG A 83 8.59 1.32 -13.46
N LEU A 84 7.52 1.59 -12.72
CA LEU A 84 7.56 1.66 -11.26
C LEU A 84 8.08 0.35 -10.65
N LEU A 85 7.59 -0.81 -11.08
CA LEU A 85 8.02 -2.10 -10.55
C LEU A 85 9.49 -2.40 -10.86
N GLU A 86 9.94 -2.14 -12.09
CA GLU A 86 11.34 -2.32 -12.50
C GLU A 86 12.30 -1.45 -11.67
N GLU A 87 11.94 -0.18 -11.46
CA GLU A 87 12.77 0.79 -10.75
C GLU A 87 12.73 0.56 -9.23
N ALA A 88 11.55 0.30 -8.66
CA ALA A 88 11.41 -0.08 -7.26
C ALA A 88 12.20 -1.37 -6.96
N PHE A 89 12.18 -2.36 -7.85
CA PHE A 89 12.87 -3.62 -7.62
C PHE A 89 14.38 -3.47 -7.42
N LYS A 90 14.99 -2.38 -7.93
CA LYS A 90 16.42 -2.08 -7.67
C LYS A 90 16.71 -1.86 -6.18
N HIS A 91 15.73 -1.40 -5.40
CA HIS A 91 15.90 -0.99 -4.01
C HIS A 91 15.00 -1.74 -3.01
N TYR A 92 13.91 -2.31 -3.50
CA TYR A 92 12.85 -2.93 -2.69
C TYR A 92 12.56 -4.35 -3.15
N ASP A 93 12.41 -5.28 -2.20
CA ASP A 93 11.57 -6.45 -2.42
C ASP A 93 10.11 -6.01 -2.45
N ILE A 94 9.32 -6.63 -3.34
CA ILE A 94 7.96 -6.16 -3.66
C ILE A 94 6.95 -7.22 -3.26
N GLY A 95 6.03 -6.89 -2.36
CA GLY A 95 4.86 -7.70 -2.04
C GLY A 95 3.59 -7.06 -2.58
N LEU A 96 2.61 -7.87 -2.98
CA LEU A 96 1.25 -7.38 -3.26
C LEU A 96 0.33 -7.74 -2.10
N TRP A 97 -0.52 -6.80 -1.69
CA TRP A 97 -1.54 -7.06 -0.67
C TRP A 97 -2.88 -6.44 -1.06
N SER A 98 -3.88 -7.27 -1.36
CA SER A 98 -5.23 -6.84 -1.73
C SER A 98 -6.26 -7.22 -0.68
N ALA A 99 -7.29 -6.40 -0.51
CA ALA A 99 -8.49 -6.70 0.26
C ALA A 99 -9.51 -7.58 -0.51
N THR A 100 -9.00 -8.46 -1.39
CA THR A 100 -9.81 -9.42 -2.17
C THR A 100 -9.15 -10.79 -2.10
N ASP A 101 -9.87 -11.84 -2.47
CA ASP A 101 -9.39 -13.22 -2.44
C ASP A 101 -8.16 -13.48 -3.36
N MET A 102 -7.38 -14.52 -3.04
CA MET A 102 -6.18 -14.88 -3.81
C MET A 102 -6.44 -15.17 -5.31
N LYS A 103 -7.60 -15.74 -5.67
CA LYS A 103 -7.91 -16.01 -7.09
C LYS A 103 -8.09 -14.71 -7.86
N SER A 104 -8.71 -13.71 -7.23
CA SER A 104 -8.86 -12.36 -7.76
C SER A 104 -7.50 -11.68 -7.96
N ILE A 105 -6.58 -11.85 -7.00
CA ILE A 105 -5.19 -11.36 -7.12
C ILE A 105 -4.48 -12.00 -8.32
N GLU A 106 -4.45 -13.33 -8.39
CA GLU A 106 -3.79 -14.08 -9.46
C GLU A 106 -4.36 -13.75 -10.84
N ALA A 107 -5.69 -13.58 -10.95
CA ALA A 107 -6.33 -13.18 -12.19
C ALA A 107 -5.90 -11.78 -12.65
N LYS A 108 -5.82 -10.81 -11.72
CA LYS A 108 -5.38 -9.43 -12.02
C LYS A 108 -3.91 -9.40 -12.47
N ILE A 109 -3.04 -10.17 -11.81
CA ILE A 109 -1.62 -10.31 -12.18
C ILE A 109 -1.48 -10.80 -13.62
N LYS A 110 -2.20 -11.87 -13.98
CA LYS A 110 -2.22 -12.43 -15.34
C LYS A 110 -2.72 -11.44 -16.38
N VAL A 111 -3.83 -10.75 -16.10
CA VAL A 111 -4.41 -9.75 -17.02
C VAL A 111 -3.49 -8.54 -17.21
N MET A 112 -2.72 -8.17 -16.19
CA MET A 112 -1.74 -7.08 -16.28
C MET A 112 -0.40 -7.50 -16.89
N HIS A 113 -0.20 -8.81 -17.12
CA HIS A 113 1.04 -9.44 -17.54
C HIS A 113 2.21 -9.11 -16.59
N LEU A 114 2.01 -9.29 -15.29
CA LEU A 114 3.05 -9.06 -14.27
C LEU A 114 3.76 -10.36 -13.84
N ASP A 115 3.28 -11.51 -14.29
CA ASP A 115 3.84 -12.85 -14.03
C ASP A 115 4.89 -13.30 -15.06
N ASP A 116 5.05 -12.56 -16.15
CA ASP A 116 6.03 -12.83 -17.22
C ASP A 116 6.98 -11.64 -17.41
N ASN A 117 7.82 -11.37 -16.41
CA ASN A 117 8.80 -10.29 -16.47
C ASN A 117 10.15 -10.71 -15.88
N SER A 118 11.22 -10.56 -16.66
CA SER A 118 12.59 -10.89 -16.22
C SER A 118 13.26 -9.80 -15.36
N LYS A 119 12.63 -8.63 -15.22
CA LYS A 119 13.26 -7.44 -14.62
C LYS A 119 12.88 -7.20 -13.16
N TYR A 120 11.77 -7.77 -12.69
CA TYR A 120 11.37 -7.73 -11.28
C TYR A 120 10.72 -9.05 -10.89
N ASN A 121 10.71 -9.34 -9.59
CA ASN A 121 9.98 -10.47 -9.03
C ASN A 121 9.20 -10.01 -7.80
N PHE A 122 8.02 -10.58 -7.60
CA PHE A 122 7.27 -10.43 -6.35
C PHE A 122 7.81 -11.40 -5.30
N LEU A 123 7.88 -10.94 -4.05
CA LEU A 123 8.29 -11.75 -2.91
C LEU A 123 7.14 -12.58 -2.38
N PHE A 124 5.93 -12.02 -2.33
CA PHE A 124 4.71 -12.68 -1.85
C PHE A 124 3.46 -12.00 -2.39
N TYR A 125 2.33 -12.71 -2.26
CA TYR A 125 0.98 -12.17 -2.37
C TYR A 125 0.23 -12.39 -1.05
N MET A 126 -0.49 -11.38 -0.60
CA MET A 126 -1.38 -11.43 0.56
C MET A 126 -2.78 -11.01 0.14
N ASP A 127 -3.78 -11.78 0.56
CA ASP A 127 -5.19 -11.52 0.30
C ASP A 127 -5.91 -10.99 1.55
N GLU A 128 -7.24 -10.88 1.45
CA GLU A 128 -8.12 -10.43 2.52
C GLU A 128 -7.99 -11.27 3.81
N SER A 129 -7.57 -12.54 3.73
CA SER A 129 -7.42 -13.40 4.90
C SER A 129 -6.35 -12.90 5.87
N PHE A 130 -5.38 -12.12 5.36
CA PHE A 130 -4.35 -11.50 6.19
C PHE A 130 -4.81 -10.16 6.80
N MET A 131 -5.97 -9.62 6.45
CA MET A 131 -6.45 -8.39 7.07
C MET A 131 -6.84 -8.59 8.54
N GLU A 132 -7.03 -7.49 9.27
CA GLU A 132 -7.44 -7.49 10.66
C GLU A 132 -8.58 -6.48 10.86
N GLU A 133 -9.58 -6.85 11.65
CA GLU A 133 -10.65 -5.96 12.09
C GLU A 133 -10.16 -5.09 13.24
N VAL A 134 -10.42 -3.78 13.16
CA VAL A 134 -10.18 -2.81 14.22
C VAL A 134 -11.47 -2.07 14.51
N MET A 135 -11.85 -2.00 15.78
CA MET A 135 -12.99 -1.18 16.21
C MET A 135 -12.52 0.26 16.44
N MET A 136 -13.14 1.22 15.74
CA MET A 136 -12.87 2.65 15.87
C MET A 136 -14.18 3.43 15.90
N ASP A 137 -14.41 4.23 16.94
CA ASP A 137 -15.59 5.10 17.06
C ASP A 137 -16.93 4.39 16.74
N PHE A 138 -17.06 3.13 17.18
CA PHE A 138 -18.21 2.24 16.96
C PHE A 138 -18.36 1.67 15.53
N GLU A 139 -17.39 1.87 14.66
CA GLU A 139 -17.28 1.26 13.33
C GLU A 139 -16.21 0.17 13.31
N ILE A 140 -16.43 -0.89 12.52
CA ILE A 140 -15.42 -1.93 12.26
C ILE A 140 -14.71 -1.56 10.97
N ILE A 141 -13.40 -1.38 11.06
CA ILE A 141 -12.52 -1.05 9.94
C ILE A 141 -11.60 -2.24 9.68
N MET A 142 -11.42 -2.59 8.41
CA MET A 142 -10.45 -3.60 7.98
C MET A 142 -9.12 -2.93 7.69
N THR A 143 -8.01 -3.51 8.17
CA THR A 143 -6.66 -2.97 7.95
C THR A 143 -5.65 -4.03 7.55
N LYS A 144 -4.51 -3.60 6.98
CA LYS A 144 -3.37 -4.42 6.56
C LYS A 144 -2.21 -4.20 7.55
N PRO A 145 -2.17 -4.94 8.67
CA PRO A 145 -1.13 -4.77 9.68
C PRO A 145 0.21 -5.31 9.17
N LEU A 146 1.17 -4.40 8.90
CA LEU A 146 2.50 -4.78 8.41
C LEU A 146 3.26 -5.69 9.39
N SER A 147 2.88 -5.70 10.67
CA SER A 147 3.41 -6.65 11.67
C SER A 147 3.19 -8.12 11.28
N LYS A 148 2.14 -8.46 10.53
CA LYS A 148 1.96 -9.82 10.00
C LYS A 148 3.07 -10.23 9.04
N ILE A 149 3.70 -9.28 8.37
CA ILE A 149 4.86 -9.52 7.52
C ILE A 149 6.13 -9.60 8.38
N TRP A 150 6.35 -8.63 9.28
CA TRP A 150 7.57 -8.55 10.11
C TRP A 150 7.74 -9.73 11.07
N ASN A 151 6.65 -10.36 11.47
CA ASN A 151 6.66 -11.56 12.30
C ASN A 151 7.16 -12.81 11.54
N VAL A 152 7.18 -12.77 10.21
CA VAL A 152 7.62 -13.88 9.35
C VAL A 152 8.93 -13.56 8.64
N LEU A 153 9.10 -12.32 8.18
CA LEU A 153 10.25 -11.83 7.43
C LEU A 153 11.03 -10.80 8.26
N HIS A 154 11.97 -11.31 9.05
CA HIS A 154 12.72 -10.51 10.03
C HIS A 154 13.76 -9.55 9.41
N GLU A 155 14.02 -9.68 8.11
CA GLU A 155 14.79 -8.70 7.33
C GLU A 155 14.08 -7.35 7.20
N TYR A 156 12.76 -7.34 7.42
CA TYR A 156 11.94 -6.14 7.33
C TYR A 156 11.31 -5.77 8.67
N GLY A 157 11.09 -4.48 8.83
CA GLY A 157 10.49 -3.89 10.00
C GLY A 157 10.01 -2.47 9.72
N PRO A 158 9.63 -1.72 10.76
CA PRO A 158 9.10 -0.37 10.62
C PRO A 158 10.04 0.61 9.90
N THR A 159 11.35 0.45 10.02
CA THR A 159 12.33 1.42 9.48
C THR A 159 12.59 1.27 7.98
N ASN A 160 12.23 0.13 7.39
CA ASN A 160 12.57 -0.22 6.02
C ASN A 160 11.39 -0.79 5.21
N THR A 161 10.15 -0.63 5.68
CA THR A 161 8.94 -1.07 4.97
C THR A 161 8.05 0.11 4.61
N ILE A 162 7.52 0.14 3.40
CA ILE A 162 6.50 1.09 2.95
C ILE A 162 5.30 0.31 2.40
N ILE A 163 4.08 0.78 2.69
CA ILE A 163 2.85 0.34 2.04
C ILE A 163 2.25 1.50 1.24
N CYS A 164 1.91 1.25 -0.03
CA CYS A 164 1.19 2.20 -0.86
C CYS A 164 -0.22 1.69 -1.13
N ASP A 165 -1.21 2.52 -0.82
CA ASP A 165 -2.64 2.16 -0.88
C ASP A 165 -3.48 3.41 -1.15
N ASP A 166 -4.62 3.26 -1.82
CA ASP A 166 -5.56 4.37 -2.05
C ASP A 166 -6.51 4.60 -0.87
N ASN A 167 -6.62 3.63 0.03
CA ASN A 167 -7.45 3.72 1.23
C ASN A 167 -6.57 3.86 2.50
N PRO A 168 -6.67 4.99 3.23
CA PRO A 168 -5.89 5.19 4.46
C PRO A 168 -6.19 4.17 5.57
N ASP A 169 -7.41 3.62 5.61
CA ASP A 169 -7.81 2.62 6.60
C ASP A 169 -6.94 1.35 6.53
N ASN A 170 -6.50 1.00 5.31
CA ASN A 170 -5.66 -0.17 5.07
C ASN A 170 -4.31 -0.08 5.78
N PHE A 171 -3.85 1.11 6.18
CA PHE A 171 -2.61 1.28 6.92
C PHE A 171 -2.77 2.06 8.23
N ILE A 172 -3.97 2.07 8.82
CA ILE A 172 -4.27 2.78 10.07
C ILE A 172 -3.43 2.31 11.27
N LYS A 173 -3.01 1.03 11.28
CA LYS A 173 -2.10 0.47 12.30
C LYS A 173 -0.61 0.77 12.02
N ASN A 174 -0.30 1.32 10.84
CA ASN A 174 1.06 1.64 10.39
C ASN A 174 1.10 2.98 9.62
N PRO A 175 0.62 4.09 10.22
CA PRO A 175 0.40 5.35 9.50
C PRO A 175 1.72 5.98 9.01
N ARG A 176 2.82 5.81 9.75
CA ARG A 176 4.14 6.31 9.34
C ARG A 176 4.84 5.47 8.27
N ASN A 177 4.23 4.36 7.86
CA ASN A 177 4.74 3.51 6.79
C ASN A 177 3.83 3.57 5.55
N GLY A 178 2.69 4.28 5.65
CA GLY A 178 1.70 4.38 4.60
C GLY A 178 1.95 5.57 3.69
N ILE A 179 1.88 5.33 2.38
CA ILE A 179 1.82 6.36 1.35
C ILE A 179 0.43 6.29 0.73
N LEU A 180 -0.37 7.34 0.95
CA LEU A 180 -1.67 7.49 0.33
C LEU A 180 -1.50 7.89 -1.14
N VAL A 181 -1.92 7.02 -2.06
CA VAL A 181 -1.97 7.34 -3.48
C VAL A 181 -3.37 7.75 -3.89
N SER A 182 -3.48 8.56 -4.94
CA SER A 182 -4.79 8.89 -5.51
C SER A 182 -5.41 7.65 -6.16
N PRO A 183 -6.71 7.39 -5.94
CA PRO A 183 -7.37 6.24 -6.51
C PRO A 183 -7.40 6.32 -8.04
N TYR A 184 -7.14 5.19 -8.68
CA TYR A 184 -7.06 5.05 -10.12
C TYR A 184 -8.41 4.69 -10.73
N ASN A 185 -8.71 5.34 -11.85
CA ASN A 185 -9.78 4.97 -12.77
C ASN A 185 -9.24 5.10 -14.20
N ILE A 186 -9.60 4.17 -15.09
CA ILE A 186 -9.13 4.14 -16.47
C ILE A 186 -9.50 5.41 -17.26
N SER A 187 -10.57 6.13 -16.87
CA SER A 187 -10.94 7.41 -17.48
C SER A 187 -9.82 8.46 -17.41
N ASN A 188 -8.94 8.36 -16.41
CA ASN A 188 -7.81 9.27 -16.21
C ASN A 188 -6.51 8.77 -16.84
N PHE A 189 -6.51 7.64 -17.59
CA PHE A 189 -5.29 6.99 -18.08
C PHE A 189 -4.29 7.94 -18.75
N TRP A 190 -4.76 8.86 -19.60
CA TRP A 190 -3.87 9.75 -20.37
C TRP A 190 -3.24 10.87 -19.54
N ILE A 191 -3.77 11.15 -18.35
CA ILE A 191 -3.32 12.23 -17.48
C ILE A 191 -2.75 11.72 -16.14
N ASP A 192 -2.96 10.45 -15.81
CA ASP A 192 -2.46 9.81 -14.59
C ASP A 192 -0.96 9.59 -14.68
N ASN A 193 -0.22 10.33 -13.84
CA ASN A 193 1.22 10.22 -13.66
C ASN A 193 1.58 9.81 -12.22
N GLU A 194 0.61 9.30 -11.46
CA GLU A 194 0.78 9.03 -10.03
C GLU A 194 1.90 8.03 -9.79
N LEU A 195 1.92 6.91 -10.54
CA LEU A 195 2.97 5.89 -10.41
C LEU A 195 4.33 6.39 -10.91
N LEU A 196 4.36 7.35 -11.82
CA LEU A 196 5.62 7.97 -12.25
C LEU A 196 6.22 8.80 -11.11
N TYR A 197 5.41 9.58 -10.41
CA TYR A 197 5.87 10.36 -9.25
C TYR A 197 6.22 9.44 -8.08
N LEU A 198 5.37 8.45 -7.80
CA LEU A 198 5.62 7.49 -6.73
C LEU A 198 6.96 6.77 -6.92
N GLN A 199 7.33 6.44 -8.16
CA GLN A 199 8.64 5.85 -8.46
C GLN A 199 9.81 6.74 -7.98
N ASN A 200 9.79 8.03 -8.32
CA ASN A 200 10.85 8.97 -7.92
C ASN A 200 10.91 9.11 -6.39
N TYR A 201 9.75 9.13 -5.74
CA TYR A 201 9.67 9.21 -4.29
C TYR A 201 10.22 7.94 -3.60
N LEU A 202 9.89 6.76 -4.12
CA LEU A 202 10.43 5.49 -3.63
C LEU A 202 11.95 5.40 -3.83
N GLU A 203 12.47 5.91 -4.94
CA GLU A 203 13.92 6.01 -5.16
C GLU A 203 14.60 6.90 -4.12
N TYR A 204 14.02 8.07 -3.81
CA TYR A 204 14.49 8.92 -2.71
C TYR A 204 14.48 8.19 -1.35
N LEU A 205 13.37 7.53 -1.02
CA LEU A 205 13.24 6.76 0.22
C LEU A 205 14.26 5.61 0.32
N SER A 206 14.82 5.14 -0.80
CA SER A 206 15.82 4.07 -0.78
C SER A 206 17.10 4.46 -0.03
N GLY A 207 17.44 5.76 -0.01
CA GLY A 207 18.60 6.30 0.71
C GLY A 207 18.31 6.71 2.15
N VAL A 208 17.05 6.70 2.59
CA VAL A 208 16.65 7.10 3.95
C VAL A 208 16.89 5.95 4.93
N GLN A 209 17.48 6.23 6.09
CA GLN A 209 17.77 5.19 7.09
C GLN A 209 16.48 4.64 7.73
N ASP A 210 15.63 5.52 8.24
CA ASP A 210 14.29 5.18 8.77
C ASP A 210 13.23 5.90 7.95
N VAL A 211 12.48 5.14 7.14
CA VAL A 211 11.49 5.73 6.22
C VAL A 211 10.40 6.52 6.93
N ARG A 212 10.14 6.22 8.21
CA ARG A 212 9.11 6.86 9.05
C ARG A 212 9.45 8.27 9.50
N GLU A 213 10.70 8.70 9.30
CA GLU A 213 11.14 10.07 9.58
C GLU A 213 10.70 11.04 8.48
N ILE A 214 10.22 10.52 7.35
CA ILE A 214 9.73 11.31 6.23
C ILE A 214 8.23 11.53 6.36
N ASP A 215 7.79 12.75 6.04
CA ASP A 215 6.37 13.09 5.99
C ASP A 215 5.73 12.54 4.71
N HIS A 216 5.16 11.34 4.81
CA HIS A 216 4.46 10.68 3.70
C HIS A 216 3.12 11.33 3.38
N GLU A 217 2.52 12.15 4.26
CA GLU A 217 1.28 12.86 3.93
C GLU A 217 1.53 13.88 2.80
N ASN A 218 2.72 14.49 2.80
CA ASN A 218 3.15 15.48 1.82
C ASN A 218 4.10 14.91 0.75
N TRP A 219 4.06 13.60 0.50
CA TRP A 219 4.99 12.92 -0.40
C TRP A 219 5.04 13.53 -1.82
N LYS A 220 3.91 14.01 -2.34
CA LYS A 220 3.82 14.65 -3.67
C LYS A 220 4.57 15.99 -3.73
N GLU A 221 4.56 16.75 -2.64
CA GLU A 221 5.32 18.00 -2.57
C GLU A 221 6.82 17.71 -2.49
N ILE A 222 7.20 16.73 -1.67
CA ILE A 222 8.59 16.25 -1.56
C ILE A 222 9.07 15.80 -2.95
N GLU A 223 8.31 14.92 -3.61
CA GLU A 223 8.61 14.44 -4.96
C GLU A 223 8.79 15.56 -5.97
N LYS A 224 7.89 16.56 -5.95
CA LYS A 224 7.99 17.72 -6.83
C LYS A 224 9.27 18.52 -6.58
N ASN A 225 9.73 18.61 -5.34
CA ASN A 225 10.96 19.31 -4.97
C ASN A 225 12.22 18.52 -5.34
N LEU A 226 12.16 17.19 -5.44
CA LEU A 226 13.28 16.36 -5.94
C LEU A 226 13.56 16.56 -7.43
N ARG A 227 12.58 17.04 -8.20
CA ARG A 227 12.68 17.26 -9.66
C ARG A 227 13.19 18.66 -10.05
N LYS A 228 13.41 19.55 -9.08
CA LYS A 228 13.93 20.91 -9.31
C LYS A 228 15.46 20.90 -9.30
#